data_AF-J0PZD3-F1
#
_entry.id   AF-J0PZD3-F1
#
_cell.length_a   1.000
_cell.length_b   1.000
_cell.length_c   1.000
_cell.angle_alpha   90.00
_cell.angle_beta   90.00
_cell.angle_gamma   90.00
#
_symmetry.space_group_name_H-M   'P 1'
#
loop_
_entity.id
_entity.type
_entity.pdbx_description
1 polymer ?
#
loop_
_entity_poly.entity_id
_entity_poly.type
_entity_poly.pdbx_seq_one_letter_code
_entity_poly.pdbx_strand_id
1 'polypeptide(L)'
;MTFQDQLDKDGNLIAIKCAIRLKGIKDPIEVTEYLKECKQENSEPWKKYPARMLRHKATIQCARYAFGFSGIYEEDEAARINETNHSIQKQLVSQDILMKIRELIEQTQTDKSKLLSYARVEKLTDMSCETADAVLKILESKPKIQRNGALEFLPQQEQTDVPIQDTEYIHVQDIEYAPTQQQQAV
;
A
#
# COMPACT_ATOMS: atom_id res chain seq x y z
N MET A 1 3.20 33.75 -5.91
CA MET A 1 2.73 32.80 -6.93
C MET A 1 2.23 33.58 -8.14
N THR A 2 2.45 33.08 -9.35
CA THR A 2 1.96 33.69 -10.61
C THR A 2 1.38 32.62 -11.53
N PHE A 3 0.45 33.02 -12.40
CA PHE A 3 -0.15 32.15 -13.42
C PHE A 3 0.08 32.69 -14.81
N GLN A 4 0.24 31.80 -15.78
CA GLN A 4 0.25 32.12 -17.19
C GLN A 4 -0.70 31.17 -17.92
N ASP A 5 -1.79 31.72 -18.45
CA ASP A 5 -2.75 30.98 -19.27
C ASP A 5 -2.14 30.82 -20.67
N GLN A 6 -2.14 29.59 -21.18
CA GLN A 6 -1.69 29.25 -22.53
C GLN A 6 -2.91 28.99 -23.40
N LEU A 7 -3.10 29.81 -24.42
CA LEU A 7 -4.23 29.76 -25.34
C LEU A 7 -3.80 29.20 -26.71
N ASP A 8 -4.73 28.56 -27.41
CA ASP A 8 -4.54 28.19 -28.81
C ASP A 8 -4.71 29.40 -29.75
N LYS A 9 -4.59 29.15 -31.06
CA LYS A 9 -4.75 30.19 -32.09
C LYS A 9 -6.17 30.77 -32.15
N ASP A 10 -7.15 30.03 -31.66
CA ASP A 10 -8.56 30.38 -31.65
C ASP A 10 -8.98 31.03 -30.31
N GLY A 11 -8.04 31.18 -29.37
CA GLY A 11 -8.27 31.77 -28.05
C GLY A 11 -8.79 30.80 -27.00
N ASN A 12 -8.87 29.50 -27.27
CA ASN A 12 -9.28 28.50 -26.29
C ASN A 12 -8.12 28.16 -25.34
N LEU A 13 -8.46 27.91 -24.08
CA LEU A 13 -7.49 27.50 -23.06
C LEU A 13 -6.92 26.11 -23.35
N ILE A 14 -5.59 26.01 -23.50
CA ILE A 14 -4.87 24.73 -23.65
C ILE A 14 -4.30 24.28 -22.30
N ALA A 15 -3.64 25.18 -21.59
CA ALA A 15 -2.88 24.85 -20.39
C ALA A 15 -2.74 26.08 -19.48
N ILE A 16 -2.39 25.83 -18.22
CA ILE A 16 -2.05 26.89 -17.28
C ILE A 16 -0.73 26.53 -16.60
N LYS A 17 0.22 27.46 -16.68
CA LYS A 17 1.47 27.38 -15.93
C LYS A 17 1.31 28.12 -14.61
N CYS A 18 1.61 27.45 -13.50
CA CYS A 18 1.74 28.03 -12.17
C CYS A 18 3.21 28.11 -11.77
N ALA A 19 3.63 29.25 -11.21
CA ALA A 19 4.98 29.46 -10.70
C ALA A 19 4.98 29.96 -9.26
N ILE A 20 5.70 29.26 -8.38
CA ILE A 20 5.91 29.65 -6.98
C ILE A 20 7.38 30.07 -6.80
N ARG A 21 7.58 31.30 -6.32
CA ARG A 21 8.91 31.84 -5.97
C ARG A 21 9.13 31.65 -4.48
N LEU A 22 10.21 30.96 -4.13
CA LEU A 22 10.64 30.76 -2.75
C LEU A 22 11.81 31.69 -2.45
N LYS A 23 11.86 32.20 -1.22
CA LYS A 23 12.98 33.03 -0.77
C LYS A 23 14.27 32.20 -0.80
N GLY A 24 15.31 32.75 -1.42
CA GLY A 24 16.62 32.09 -1.51
C GLY A 24 16.75 31.09 -2.66
N ILE A 25 15.68 30.81 -3.41
CA ILE A 25 15.75 30.04 -4.66
C ILE A 25 15.79 31.02 -5.84
N LYS A 26 16.80 30.87 -6.70
CA LYS A 26 17.03 31.76 -7.85
C LYS A 26 15.89 31.68 -8.86
N ASP A 27 15.54 30.46 -9.26
CA ASP A 27 14.52 30.20 -10.29
C ASP A 27 13.21 29.75 -9.64
N PRO A 28 12.04 30.20 -10.12
CA PRO A 28 10.76 29.75 -9.60
C PRO A 28 10.56 28.25 -9.84
N ILE A 29 9.83 27.60 -8.93
CA ILE A 29 9.29 26.26 -9.20
C ILE A 29 8.09 26.45 -10.10
N GLU A 30 8.10 25.81 -11.27
CA GLU A 30 7.06 25.94 -12.28
C GLU A 30 6.42 24.59 -12.59
N VAL A 31 5.10 24.58 -12.74
CA VAL A 31 4.32 23.43 -13.21
C VAL A 31 3.34 23.89 -14.26
N THR A 32 3.18 23.11 -15.32
CA THR A 32 2.17 23.35 -16.36
C THR A 32 1.19 22.18 -16.38
N GLU A 33 -0.08 22.47 -16.18
CA GLU A 33 -1.17 21.49 -16.30
C GLU A 33 -1.94 21.72 -17.58
N TYR A 34 -2.17 20.65 -18.34
CA TYR A 34 -2.89 20.68 -19.61
C TYR A 34 -4.38 20.43 -19.41
N LEU A 35 -5.22 21.29 -19.98
CA LEU A 35 -6.68 21.18 -19.87
C LEU A 35 -7.16 19.82 -20.36
N LYS A 36 -6.60 19.32 -21.47
CA LYS A 36 -7.00 18.05 -22.08
C LYS A 36 -6.78 16.84 -21.16
N GLU A 37 -5.74 16.87 -20.33
CA GLU A 37 -5.42 15.77 -19.40
C GLU A 37 -6.21 15.87 -18.08
N CYS A 38 -6.51 17.11 -17.68
CA CYS A 38 -7.12 17.38 -16.38
C CYS A 38 -8.65 17.40 -16.41
N LYS A 39 -9.22 17.79 -17.55
CA LYS A 39 -10.66 18.06 -17.66
C LYS A 39 -11.45 16.77 -17.45
N GLN A 40 -12.39 16.84 -16.53
CA GLN A 40 -13.38 15.78 -16.33
C GLN A 40 -14.64 16.10 -17.12
N GLU A 41 -14.92 15.30 -18.15
CA GLU A 41 -16.06 15.53 -19.04
C GLU A 41 -17.42 15.49 -18.31
N ASN A 42 -17.53 14.64 -17.29
CA ASN A 42 -18.77 14.42 -16.54
C ASN A 42 -18.92 15.34 -15.31
N SER A 43 -18.02 16.30 -15.12
CA SER A 43 -18.02 17.17 -13.92
C SER A 43 -18.61 18.55 -14.21
N GLU A 44 -19.69 18.91 -13.53
CA GLU A 44 -20.36 20.22 -13.67
C GLU A 44 -19.43 21.42 -13.38
N PRO A 45 -18.58 21.41 -12.34
CA PRO A 45 -17.58 22.46 -12.13
C PRO A 45 -16.63 22.67 -13.31
N TRP A 46 -16.17 21.60 -13.95
CA TRP A 46 -15.28 21.67 -15.13
C TRP A 46 -15.98 22.22 -16.37
N LYS A 47 -17.29 21.96 -16.53
CA LYS A 47 -18.09 22.55 -17.60
C LYS A 47 -18.31 24.05 -17.39
N LYS A 48 -18.62 24.46 -16.16
CA LYS A 48 -18.98 25.85 -15.84
C LYS A 48 -17.76 26.77 -15.69
N TYR A 49 -16.66 26.26 -15.14
CA TYR A 49 -15.49 27.06 -14.77
C TYR A 49 -14.13 26.39 -15.11
N PRO A 50 -13.88 25.98 -16.37
CA PRO A 50 -12.71 25.17 -16.74
C PRO A 50 -11.38 25.84 -16.38
N ALA A 51 -11.24 27.16 -16.61
CA ALA A 51 -10.03 27.89 -16.27
C ALA A 51 -9.78 27.97 -14.75
N ARG A 52 -10.85 28.08 -13.94
CA ARG A 52 -10.73 28.10 -12.46
C ARG A 52 -10.29 26.74 -11.94
N MET A 53 -10.88 25.67 -12.47
CA MET A 53 -10.50 24.30 -12.12
C MET A 53 -9.05 24.02 -12.50
N LEU A 54 -8.63 24.39 -13.71
CA LEU A 54 -7.25 24.15 -14.14
C LEU A 54 -6.21 24.96 -13.34
N ARG A 55 -6.53 26.20 -12.93
CA ARG A 55 -5.66 26.97 -12.01
C ARG A 55 -5.52 26.29 -10.66
N HIS A 56 -6.61 25.73 -10.12
CA HIS A 56 -6.57 25.01 -8.86
C HIS A 56 -5.63 23.81 -8.93
N LYS A 57 -5.78 23.01 -9.99
CA LYS A 57 -4.92 21.86 -10.26
C LYS A 57 -3.45 22.24 -10.41
N ALA A 58 -3.14 23.26 -11.22
CA ALA A 58 -1.79 23.77 -11.38
C ALA A 58 -1.20 24.31 -10.07
N THR A 59 -2.03 24.90 -9.20
CA THR A 59 -1.63 25.39 -7.87
C THR A 59 -1.24 24.25 -6.96
N ILE A 60 -2.08 23.22 -6.85
CA ILE A 60 -1.83 22.06 -6.00
C ILE A 60 -0.53 21.39 -6.42
N GLN A 61 -0.35 21.14 -7.71
CA GLN A 61 0.85 20.47 -8.23
C GLN A 61 2.11 21.31 -8.02
N CYS A 62 2.05 22.61 -8.32
CA CYS A 62 3.19 23.50 -8.08
C CYS A 62 3.54 23.60 -6.59
N ALA A 63 2.54 23.65 -5.70
CA ALA A 63 2.75 23.66 -4.27
C ALA A 63 3.39 22.36 -3.76
N ARG A 64 2.99 21.19 -4.29
CA ARG A 64 3.62 19.91 -3.94
C ARG A 64 5.12 19.93 -4.23
N TYR A 65 5.53 20.37 -5.42
CA TYR A 65 6.95 20.46 -5.75
C TYR A 65 7.68 21.56 -4.97
N ALA A 66 7.06 22.72 -4.79
CA ALA A 66 7.69 23.85 -4.12
C ALA A 66 7.96 23.58 -2.63
N PHE A 67 7.02 22.91 -1.94
CA PHE A 67 7.10 22.69 -0.51
C PHE A 67 7.44 21.25 -0.11
N GLY A 68 7.60 20.34 -1.07
CA GLY A 68 7.89 18.93 -0.81
C GLY A 68 6.74 18.19 -0.12
N PHE A 69 5.49 18.62 -0.31
CA PHE A 69 4.34 17.94 0.29
C PHE A 69 4.10 16.58 -0.39
N SER A 70 4.25 15.50 0.38
CA SER A 70 3.79 14.16 0.01
C SER A 70 2.40 13.89 0.60
N GLY A 71 1.56 13.14 -0.12
CA GLY A 71 0.26 12.67 0.41
C GLY A 71 -0.90 13.68 0.36
N ILE A 72 -0.67 14.88 -0.18
CA ILE A 72 -1.76 15.78 -0.55
C ILE A 72 -2.19 15.36 -1.95
N TYR A 73 -3.46 15.02 -2.14
CA TYR A 73 -4.04 14.64 -3.42
C TYR A 73 -5.17 15.58 -3.78
N GLU A 74 -5.36 15.87 -5.06
CA GLU A 74 -6.61 16.47 -5.50
C GLU A 74 -7.72 15.40 -5.44
N GLU A 75 -8.97 15.82 -5.26
CA GLU A 75 -10.10 14.92 -5.03
C GLU A 75 -10.20 13.82 -6.11
N ASP A 76 -9.93 14.17 -7.36
CA ASP A 76 -9.97 13.25 -8.50
C ASP A 76 -8.79 12.29 -8.54
N GLU A 77 -7.61 12.74 -8.12
CA GLU A 77 -6.43 11.89 -7.99
C GLU A 77 -6.63 10.86 -6.87
N ALA A 78 -7.18 11.30 -5.74
CA ALA A 78 -7.56 10.42 -4.64
C ALA A 78 -8.61 9.40 -5.08
N ALA A 79 -9.62 9.82 -5.86
CA ALA A 79 -10.63 8.92 -6.41
C ALA A 79 -9.99 7.84 -7.31
N ARG A 80 -9.10 8.22 -8.24
CA ARG A 80 -8.39 7.24 -9.10
C ARG A 80 -7.51 6.26 -8.32
N ILE A 81 -6.81 6.75 -7.29
CA ILE A 81 -6.01 5.90 -6.40
C ILE A 81 -6.92 4.91 -5.68
N ASN A 82 -8.07 5.36 -5.17
CA ASN A 82 -9.04 4.51 -4.49
C ASN A 82 -9.69 3.48 -5.43
N GLU A 83 -10.04 3.87 -6.64
CA GLU A 83 -10.56 2.95 -7.68
C GLU A 83 -9.51 1.87 -8.03
N THR A 84 -8.25 2.28 -8.21
CA THR A 84 -7.15 1.34 -8.47
C THR A 84 -6.98 0.39 -7.28
N ASN A 85 -6.98 0.89 -6.05
CA ASN A 85 -6.88 0.08 -4.84
C ASN A 85 -8.05 -0.90 -4.70
N HIS A 86 -9.28 -0.48 -5.02
CA HIS A 86 -10.44 -1.37 -5.00
C HIS A 86 -10.34 -2.45 -6.08
N SER A 87 -9.81 -2.12 -7.27
CA SER A 87 -9.58 -3.11 -8.34
C SER A 87 -8.51 -4.14 -7.95
N ILE A 88 -7.45 -3.71 -7.24
CA ILE A 88 -6.40 -4.61 -6.73
C ILE A 88 -6.96 -5.49 -5.59
N GLN A 89 -7.84 -4.96 -4.73
CA GLN A 89 -8.51 -5.77 -3.70
C GLN A 89 -9.51 -6.78 -4.28
N LYS A 90 -9.94 -6.62 -5.53
CA LYS A 90 -10.73 -7.67 -6.22
C LYS A 90 -9.87 -8.86 -6.65
N GLN A 91 -8.54 -8.75 -6.63
CA GLN A 91 -7.67 -9.71 -7.32
C GLN A 91 -6.82 -10.63 -6.43
N LEU A 92 -6.73 -10.47 -5.11
CA LEU A 92 -5.99 -11.44 -4.28
C LEU A 92 -6.60 -11.58 -2.87
N VAL A 93 -6.95 -12.81 -2.49
CA VAL A 93 -7.26 -13.16 -1.10
C VAL A 93 -6.02 -12.88 -0.24
N SER A 94 -6.18 -12.13 0.86
CA SER A 94 -5.08 -11.89 1.82
C SER A 94 -4.48 -13.22 2.30
N GLN A 95 -3.15 -13.26 2.50
CA GLN A 95 -2.47 -14.48 2.97
C GLN A 95 -3.06 -15.00 4.29
N ASP A 96 -3.50 -14.10 5.17
CA ASP A 96 -4.11 -14.44 6.45
C ASP A 96 -5.41 -15.23 6.28
N ILE A 97 -6.25 -14.84 5.31
CA ILE A 97 -7.50 -15.52 4.99
C ILE A 97 -7.21 -16.91 4.40
N LEU A 98 -6.19 -17.02 3.54
CA LEU A 98 -5.77 -18.31 2.97
C LEU A 98 -5.26 -19.27 4.04
N MET A 99 -4.51 -18.78 5.04
CA MET A 99 -4.09 -19.60 6.17
C MET A 99 -5.28 -20.09 6.99
N LYS A 100 -6.23 -19.19 7.32
CA LYS A 100 -7.43 -19.55 8.08
C LYS A 100 -8.30 -20.58 7.36
N ILE A 101 -8.46 -20.45 6.04
CA ILE A 101 -9.19 -21.45 5.23
C ILE A 101 -8.47 -22.80 5.25
N ARG A 102 -7.13 -22.83 5.11
CA ARG A 102 -6.35 -24.08 5.17
C ARG A 102 -6.50 -24.76 6.53
N GLU A 103 -6.37 -24.00 7.61
CA GLU A 103 -6.50 -24.50 8.98
C GLU A 103 -7.91 -25.07 9.23
N LEU A 104 -8.96 -24.37 8.79
CA LEU A 104 -10.34 -24.85 8.94
C LEU A 104 -10.64 -26.08 8.08
N ILE A 105 -10.04 -26.21 6.90
CA ILE A 105 -10.13 -27.42 6.08
C ILE A 105 -9.57 -28.62 6.85
N GLU A 106 -8.43 -28.46 7.53
CA GLU A 106 -7.83 -29.50 8.36
C GLU A 106 -8.69 -29.84 9.59
N GLN A 107 -9.19 -28.82 10.30
CA GLN A 107 -10.03 -29.01 11.50
C GLN A 107 -11.41 -29.65 11.22
N THR A 108 -11.97 -29.39 10.03
CA THR A 108 -13.28 -29.92 9.62
C THR A 108 -13.17 -31.18 8.77
N GLN A 109 -11.94 -31.62 8.45
CA GLN A 109 -11.63 -32.70 7.51
C GLN A 109 -12.40 -32.56 6.18
N THR A 110 -12.58 -31.31 5.74
CA THR A 110 -13.30 -31.02 4.49
C THR A 110 -12.45 -31.42 3.31
N ASP A 111 -13.05 -32.13 2.35
CA ASP A 111 -12.38 -32.45 1.10
C ASP A 111 -12.08 -31.16 0.31
N LYS A 112 -10.79 -30.87 0.15
CA LYS A 112 -10.28 -29.70 -0.57
C LYS A 112 -10.78 -29.64 -2.02
N SER A 113 -10.91 -30.77 -2.69
CA SER A 113 -11.37 -30.85 -4.09
C SER A 113 -12.84 -30.47 -4.21
N LYS A 114 -13.67 -30.89 -3.26
CA LYS A 114 -15.10 -30.49 -3.22
C LYS A 114 -15.24 -28.98 -2.99
N LEU A 115 -14.43 -28.42 -2.10
CA LEU A 115 -14.42 -26.99 -1.80
C LEU A 115 -13.95 -26.16 -3.01
N LEU A 116 -12.91 -26.59 -3.70
CA LEU A 116 -12.42 -25.95 -4.92
C LEU A 116 -13.46 -26.01 -6.05
N SER A 117 -14.18 -27.14 -6.18
CA SER A 117 -15.27 -27.27 -7.15
C SER A 117 -16.45 -26.33 -6.85
N TYR A 118 -16.77 -26.12 -5.56
CA TYR A 118 -17.80 -25.17 -5.14
C TYR A 118 -17.40 -23.72 -5.45
N ALA A 119 -16.14 -23.38 -5.19
CA ALA A 119 -15.58 -22.07 -5.46
C ALA A 119 -15.25 -21.82 -6.95
N ARG A 120 -15.37 -22.84 -7.81
CA ARG A 120 -15.05 -22.81 -9.24
C ARG A 120 -13.61 -22.34 -9.54
N VAL A 121 -12.67 -22.74 -8.69
CA VAL A 121 -11.25 -22.40 -8.81
C VAL A 121 -10.35 -23.64 -8.78
N GLU A 122 -9.20 -23.58 -9.43
CA GLU A 122 -8.23 -24.69 -9.44
C GLU A 122 -7.34 -24.68 -8.19
N LYS A 123 -6.98 -23.50 -7.68
CA LYS A 123 -6.17 -23.32 -6.47
C LYS A 123 -6.85 -22.36 -5.50
N LEU A 124 -6.57 -22.51 -4.20
CA LEU A 124 -7.08 -21.60 -3.16
C LEU A 124 -6.66 -20.14 -3.39
N THR A 125 -5.48 -19.93 -3.98
CA THR A 125 -4.93 -18.60 -4.28
C THR A 125 -5.73 -17.85 -5.33
N ASP A 126 -6.52 -18.56 -6.12
CA ASP A 126 -7.21 -18.02 -7.30
C ASP A 126 -8.66 -17.61 -6.95
N MET A 127 -9.04 -17.76 -5.67
CA MET A 127 -10.35 -17.34 -5.16
C MET A 127 -10.44 -15.81 -5.13
N SER A 128 -11.64 -15.27 -5.37
CA SER A 128 -11.92 -13.86 -5.05
C SER A 128 -12.22 -13.71 -3.55
N CYS A 129 -12.06 -12.51 -2.99
CA CYS A 129 -12.40 -12.23 -1.58
C CYS A 129 -13.85 -12.62 -1.24
N GLU A 130 -14.79 -12.36 -2.14
CA GLU A 130 -16.20 -12.72 -1.99
C GLU A 130 -16.40 -14.24 -1.87
N THR A 131 -15.73 -15.01 -2.72
CA THR A 131 -15.77 -16.48 -2.65
C THR A 131 -15.06 -17.03 -1.42
N ALA A 132 -13.95 -16.41 -1.01
CA ALA A 132 -13.21 -16.77 0.19
C ALA A 132 -14.05 -16.56 1.46
N ASP A 133 -14.79 -15.46 1.56
CA ASP A 133 -15.70 -15.19 2.68
C ASP A 133 -16.87 -16.17 2.75
N ALA A 134 -17.44 -16.54 1.59
CA ALA A 134 -18.50 -17.55 1.51
C ALA A 134 -17.98 -18.92 1.98
N VAL A 135 -16.77 -19.30 1.54
CA VAL A 135 -16.10 -20.53 1.96
C VAL A 135 -15.79 -20.51 3.46
N LEU A 136 -15.28 -19.39 3.99
CA LEU A 136 -15.03 -19.22 5.42
C LEU A 136 -16.29 -19.44 6.25
N LYS A 137 -17.42 -18.82 5.89
CA LYS A 137 -18.70 -19.00 6.60
C LYS A 137 -19.15 -20.46 6.62
N ILE A 138 -19.01 -21.16 5.49
CA ILE A 138 -19.35 -22.59 5.39
C ILE A 138 -18.44 -23.42 6.29
N LEU A 139 -17.14 -23.15 6.30
CA LEU A 139 -16.17 -23.88 7.12
C LEU A 139 -16.34 -23.59 8.62
N GLU A 140 -16.64 -22.36 9.00
CA GLU A 140 -16.88 -21.97 10.41
C GLU A 140 -18.17 -22.58 10.97
N SER A 141 -19.19 -22.77 10.12
CA SER A 141 -20.44 -23.42 10.52
C SER A 141 -20.33 -24.95 10.72
N LYS A 142 -19.23 -25.56 10.27
CA LYS A 142 -19.03 -27.01 10.40
C LYS A 142 -18.50 -27.36 11.79
N PRO A 143 -18.97 -28.47 12.39
CA PRO A 143 -18.44 -28.94 13.66
C PRO A 143 -16.96 -29.28 13.49
N LYS A 144 -16.10 -28.65 14.30
CA LYS A 144 -14.67 -28.95 14.37
C LYS A 144 -14.50 -30.31 15.04
N ILE A 145 -13.76 -31.21 14.41
CA ILE A 145 -13.48 -32.52 15.00
C ILE A 145 -12.39 -32.32 16.05
N GLN A 146 -12.76 -32.33 17.33
CA GLN A 146 -11.78 -32.44 18.42
C GLN A 146 -11.19 -33.86 18.39
N ARG A 147 -9.92 -34.02 18.00
CA ARG A 147 -9.17 -35.24 18.33
C ARG A 147 -8.75 -35.16 19.81
N ASN A 148 -9.51 -35.80 20.69
CA ASN A 148 -9.00 -36.24 21.99
C ASN A 148 -8.42 -37.65 21.82
N GLY A 149 -7.11 -37.82 22.01
CA GLY A 149 -6.50 -39.15 22.17
C GLY A 149 -5.06 -39.32 21.66
N ALA A 150 -4.13 -39.30 22.62
CA ALA A 150 -2.87 -40.03 22.70
C ALA A 150 -1.81 -39.83 21.59
N LEU A 151 -0.83 -38.96 21.85
CA LEU A 151 0.53 -39.24 21.42
C LEU A 151 1.09 -40.34 22.32
N GLU A 152 1.26 -41.53 21.73
CA GLU A 152 2.09 -42.60 22.25
C GLU A 152 3.48 -42.06 22.63
N PHE A 153 3.95 -42.45 23.81
CA PHE A 153 5.31 -42.20 24.27
C PHE A 153 6.32 -42.80 23.27
N LEU A 154 7.16 -41.94 22.68
CA LEU A 154 8.47 -42.33 22.18
C LEU A 154 9.52 -42.09 23.30
N PRO A 155 10.53 -42.97 23.41
CA PRO A 155 11.39 -43.07 24.60
C PRO A 155 12.21 -41.81 24.82
N GLN A 156 12.38 -41.45 26.10
CA GLN A 156 13.23 -40.35 26.56
C GLN A 156 14.65 -40.54 26.03
N GLN A 157 15.16 -39.57 25.26
CA GLN A 157 16.60 -39.42 25.08
C GLN A 157 17.18 -38.77 26.33
N GLU A 158 18.19 -39.43 26.90
CA GLU A 158 18.97 -39.00 28.05
C GLU A 158 19.47 -37.56 27.88
N GLN A 159 19.11 -36.73 28.84
CA GLN A 159 19.59 -35.37 29.01
C GLN A 159 21.00 -35.48 29.60
N THR A 160 22.03 -35.24 28.79
CA THR A 160 23.37 -34.98 29.33
C THR A 160 23.44 -33.50 29.69
N ASP A 161 23.37 -33.24 31.00
CA ASP A 161 23.62 -31.93 31.61
C ASP A 161 25.03 -31.45 31.22
N VAL A 162 25.09 -30.37 30.45
CA VAL A 162 26.28 -29.53 30.37
C VAL A 162 25.99 -28.28 31.20
N PRO A 163 26.75 -27.98 32.27
CA PRO A 163 26.45 -26.88 33.17
C PRO A 163 26.51 -25.53 32.46
N ILE A 164 25.45 -24.73 32.63
CA ILE A 164 25.40 -23.32 32.26
C ILE A 164 26.46 -22.60 33.09
N GLN A 165 27.52 -22.09 32.46
CA GLN A 165 28.36 -21.06 33.07
C GLN A 165 27.77 -19.69 32.74
N ASP A 166 27.53 -18.91 33.80
CA ASP A 166 27.08 -17.53 33.77
C ASP A 166 27.94 -16.70 32.81
N THR A 167 27.33 -16.19 31.75
CA THR A 167 27.89 -15.07 30.99
C THR A 167 26.99 -13.86 31.17
N GLU A 168 27.58 -12.87 31.82
CA GLU A 168 27.00 -11.60 32.23
C GLU A 168 26.36 -10.83 31.06
N TYR A 169 25.24 -10.17 31.37
CA TYR A 169 24.56 -9.21 30.52
C TYR A 169 25.48 -8.01 30.25
N ILE A 170 25.90 -7.81 29.00
CA ILE A 170 26.62 -6.59 28.60
C ILE A 170 25.59 -5.45 28.43
N HIS A 171 25.70 -4.44 29.29
CA HIS A 171 24.90 -3.23 29.28
C HIS A 171 25.40 -2.29 28.15
N VAL A 172 24.50 -1.79 27.30
CA VAL A 172 24.82 -1.05 26.05
C VAL A 172 25.27 0.41 26.32
N GLN A 173 26.13 0.64 27.31
CA GLN A 173 26.67 1.99 27.60
C GLN A 173 28.21 2.09 27.50
N ASP A 174 28.93 1.00 27.23
CA ASP A 174 30.41 1.00 27.13
C ASP A 174 30.94 0.89 25.68
N ILE A 175 30.30 1.57 24.72
CA ILE A 175 30.91 1.74 23.39
C ILE A 175 31.74 3.02 23.42
N GLU A 176 33.00 2.91 23.81
CA GLU A 176 34.00 3.96 23.59
C GLU A 176 34.24 4.13 22.07
N TYR A 177 34.03 5.34 21.57
CA TYR A 177 34.31 5.72 20.19
C TYR A 177 35.82 5.85 19.98
N ALA A 178 36.40 5.05 19.09
CA ALA A 178 37.79 5.25 18.66
C ALA A 178 37.92 6.57 17.86
N PRO A 179 38.94 7.41 18.11
CA PRO A 179 39.11 8.67 17.39
C PRO A 179 39.65 8.42 15.98
N THR A 180 38.94 8.94 14.98
CA THR A 180 39.34 8.95 13.58
C THR A 180 40.59 9.82 13.40
N GLN A 181 41.73 9.22 13.06
CA GLN A 181 42.93 9.98 12.71
C GLN A 181 42.70 10.73 11.40
N GLN A 182 42.71 12.07 11.47
CA GLN A 182 42.82 12.94 10.31
C GLN A 182 44.24 12.84 9.75
N GLN A 183 44.39 12.27 8.55
CA GLN A 183 45.61 12.45 7.76
C GLN A 183 45.54 13.79 7.02
N GLN A 184 46.32 14.75 7.51
CA GLN A 184 46.82 15.87 6.72
C GLN A 184 48.11 15.45 6.03
N ALA A 185 48.19 15.65 4.71
CA ALA A 185 49.43 15.75 3.95
C ALA A 185 49.20 16.80 2.86
N VAL A 186 49.66 18.03 3.11
CA VAL A 186 50.79 18.74 2.45
C VAL A 186 50.52 19.06 0.98
#